data_AF-C5NY77-F1
#
_entry.id   AF-C5NY77-F1
#
_cell.length_a   1.000
_cell.length_b   1.000
_cell.length_c   1.000
_cell.angle_alpha   90.00
_cell.angle_beta   90.00
_cell.angle_gamma   90.00
#
_symmetry.space_group_name_H-M   'P 1'
#
loop_
_entity.id
_entity.type
_entity.pdbx_description
1 polymer ?
#
loop_
_entity_poly.entity_id
_entity_poly.type
_entity_poly.pdbx_seq_one_letter_code
_entity_poly.pdbx_strand_id
1 'polypeptide(L)'
;MINSKILYDPHKEFYRIKERFSVPFSKELKENIILKNFRLLTGNLPSYDKQILKALNRGDLVSVNHRISAFIESYFDIIFAVNELTHPGEKRMIDYAKEHAKFLPKDFEENMNELLSSIGSNINDVENNLKTIIKNLEDII
;
A
#
# COMPACT_ATOMS: atom_id res chain seq x y z
N MET A 1 -18.42 -3.17 -1.74
CA MET A 1 -19.70 -3.77 -1.27
C MET A 1 -20.17 -3.16 0.05
N ILE A 2 -19.31 -3.03 1.07
CA ILE A 2 -19.69 -2.46 2.38
C ILE A 2 -20.11 -0.98 2.27
N ASN A 3 -19.42 -0.19 1.44
CA ASN A 3 -19.70 1.24 1.26
C ASN A 3 -20.80 1.57 0.24
N SER A 4 -21.49 0.58 -0.35
CA SER A 4 -22.54 0.87 -1.33
C SER A 4 -23.82 1.37 -0.66
N LYS A 5 -24.54 2.28 -1.33
CA LYS A 5 -25.86 2.74 -0.89
C LYS A 5 -26.96 1.86 -1.49
N ILE A 6 -27.84 1.33 -0.65
CA ILE A 6 -29.02 0.57 -1.13
C ILE A 6 -30.07 1.57 -1.60
N LEU A 7 -30.40 1.55 -2.89
CA LEU A 7 -31.44 2.42 -3.46
C LEU A 7 -32.79 1.70 -3.59
N TYR A 8 -32.77 0.40 -3.87
CA TYR A 8 -33.96 -0.45 -4.00
C TYR A 8 -33.58 -1.90 -3.66
N ASP A 9 -34.24 -2.50 -2.66
CA ASP A 9 -34.01 -3.89 -2.22
C ASP A 9 -35.26 -4.43 -1.49
N PRO A 10 -36.35 -4.72 -2.23
CA PRO A 10 -37.64 -5.07 -1.63
C PRO A 10 -37.61 -6.39 -0.83
N HIS A 11 -36.71 -7.31 -1.19
CA HIS A 11 -36.56 -8.61 -0.53
C HIS A 11 -35.42 -8.64 0.51
N LYS A 12 -34.72 -7.51 0.73
CA LYS A 12 -33.59 -7.36 1.67
C LYS A 12 -32.44 -8.32 1.41
N GLU A 13 -32.30 -8.84 0.19
CA GLU A 13 -31.25 -9.81 -0.12
C GLU A 13 -29.87 -9.16 -0.02
N PHE A 14 -29.74 -7.98 -0.63
CA PHE A 14 -28.50 -7.24 -0.60
C PHE A 14 -28.20 -6.68 0.80
N TYR A 15 -29.22 -6.23 1.53
CA TYR A 15 -29.09 -5.83 2.93
C TYR A 15 -28.49 -6.95 3.79
N ARG A 16 -29.04 -8.18 3.70
CA ARG A 16 -28.52 -9.34 4.47
C ARG A 16 -27.08 -9.67 4.12
N ILE A 17 -26.71 -9.54 2.84
CA ILE A 17 -25.33 -9.77 2.43
C ILE A 17 -24.41 -8.66 2.98
N LYS A 18 -24.82 -7.39 2.91
CA LYS A 18 -24.06 -6.28 3.52
C LYS A 18 -23.86 -6.50 5.01
N GLU A 19 -24.90 -6.86 5.74
CA GLU A 19 -24.85 -7.13 7.18
C GLU A 19 -23.89 -8.30 7.49
N ARG A 20 -23.99 -9.42 6.76
CA ARG A 20 -23.09 -10.57 6.90
C ARG A 20 -21.62 -10.21 6.75
N PHE A 21 -21.29 -9.27 5.85
CA PHE A 21 -19.91 -8.83 5.61
C PHE A 21 -19.53 -7.54 6.36
N SER A 22 -20.44 -6.98 7.17
CA SER A 22 -20.15 -5.82 8.04
C SER A 22 -19.52 -6.31 9.35
N VAL A 23 -18.41 -7.03 9.22
CA VAL A 23 -17.62 -7.53 10.35
C VAL A 23 -16.43 -6.60 10.60
N PRO A 24 -15.97 -6.47 11.86
CA PRO A 24 -14.74 -5.73 12.15
C PRO A 24 -13.54 -6.32 11.41
N PHE A 25 -12.54 -5.47 11.14
CA PHE A 25 -11.27 -5.91 10.58
C PHE A 25 -10.60 -6.90 11.56
N SER A 26 -10.38 -8.14 11.14
CA SER A 26 -9.83 -9.14 12.07
C SER A 26 -8.34 -8.91 12.33
N LYS A 27 -7.92 -9.15 13.58
CA LYS A 27 -6.50 -9.04 13.97
C LYS A 27 -5.61 -9.96 13.14
N GLU A 28 -6.06 -11.20 12.89
CA GLU A 28 -5.33 -12.16 12.07
C GLU A 28 -5.17 -11.69 10.61
N LEU A 29 -6.20 -11.06 10.03
CA LEU A 29 -6.11 -10.50 8.68
C LEU A 29 -5.06 -9.37 8.63
N LYS A 30 -5.08 -8.49 9.64
CA LYS A 30 -4.11 -7.38 9.76
C LYS A 30 -2.69 -7.92 9.81
N GLU A 31 -2.42 -8.85 10.73
CA GLU A 31 -1.08 -9.43 10.90
C GLU A 31 -0.61 -10.16 9.62
N ASN A 32 -1.49 -10.91 8.96
CA ASN A 32 -1.17 -11.61 7.72
C ASN A 32 -0.86 -10.67 6.56
N ILE A 33 -1.63 -9.58 6.38
CA ILE A 33 -1.38 -8.58 5.34
C ILE A 33 -0.02 -7.91 5.59
N ILE A 34 0.22 -7.46 6.82
CA ILE A 34 1.48 -6.81 7.21
C ILE A 34 2.66 -7.75 6.94
N LEU A 35 2.63 -8.98 7.47
CA LEU A 35 3.73 -9.93 7.36
C LEU A 35 4.02 -10.32 5.92
N LYS A 36 2.98 -10.54 5.10
CA LYS A 36 3.15 -10.92 3.70
C LYS A 36 3.71 -9.77 2.86
N ASN A 37 3.13 -8.57 2.98
CA ASN A 37 3.54 -7.42 2.17
C ASN A 37 4.90 -6.87 2.61
N PHE A 38 5.22 -6.87 3.90
CA PHE A 38 6.51 -6.37 4.37
C PHE A 38 7.68 -7.21 3.83
N ARG A 39 7.51 -8.54 3.76
CA ARG A 39 8.47 -9.45 3.11
C ARG A 39 8.62 -9.20 1.60
N LEU A 40 7.60 -8.67 0.93
CA LEU A 40 7.69 -8.29 -0.48
C LEU A 40 8.41 -6.95 -0.64
N LEU A 41 8.20 -5.99 0.26
CA LEU A 41 8.89 -4.69 0.23
C LEU A 41 10.39 -4.84 0.42
N THR A 42 10.83 -5.60 1.43
CA THR A 42 12.24 -5.70 1.81
C THR A 42 12.61 -7.00 2.57
N GLY A 43 13.90 -7.17 2.88
CA GLY A 43 14.40 -8.20 3.80
C GLY A 43 14.76 -9.54 3.18
N ASN A 44 13.82 -10.27 2.54
CA ASN A 44 14.05 -11.63 2.05
C ASN A 44 13.36 -11.93 0.71
N LEU A 45 13.84 -12.95 -0.03
CA LEU A 45 13.55 -13.18 -1.48
C LEU A 45 14.03 -11.99 -2.33
N PRO A 46 14.01 -12.02 -3.69
CA PRO A 46 14.18 -10.78 -4.44
C PRO A 46 12.98 -9.86 -4.14
N SER A 47 13.08 -9.09 -3.07
CA SER A 47 12.12 -8.07 -2.63
C SER A 47 12.06 -6.92 -3.63
N TYR A 48 10.97 -6.15 -3.61
CA TYR A 48 10.73 -5.10 -4.59
C TYR A 48 11.84 -4.05 -4.58
N ASP A 49 12.32 -3.62 -3.41
CA ASP A 49 13.47 -2.71 -3.29
C ASP A 49 14.70 -3.20 -4.09
N LYS A 50 15.12 -4.44 -3.89
CA LYS A 50 16.25 -5.07 -4.59
C LYS A 50 15.96 -5.25 -6.08
N GLN A 51 14.72 -5.59 -6.44
CA GLN A 51 14.32 -5.73 -7.84
C GLN A 51 14.32 -4.40 -8.59
N ILE A 52 13.88 -3.32 -7.94
CA ILE A 52 13.91 -1.95 -8.47
C ILE A 52 15.37 -1.54 -8.74
N LEU A 53 16.26 -1.67 -7.75
CA LEU A 53 17.67 -1.33 -7.90
C LEU A 53 18.34 -2.16 -8.99
N LYS A 54 18.04 -3.46 -9.08
CA LYS A 54 18.55 -4.32 -10.16
C LYS A 54 18.01 -3.93 -11.54
N ALA A 55 16.79 -3.40 -11.63
CA ALA A 55 16.21 -2.92 -12.89
C ALA A 55 16.78 -1.56 -13.31
N LEU A 56 16.99 -0.66 -12.36
CA LEU A 56 17.68 0.61 -12.57
C LEU A 56 19.11 0.41 -13.07
N ASN A 57 19.89 -0.46 -12.42
CA ASN A 57 21.28 -0.73 -12.79
C ASN A 57 21.46 -1.29 -14.22
N ARG A 58 20.43 -1.92 -14.79
CA ARG A 58 20.45 -2.43 -16.17
C ARG A 58 19.79 -1.48 -17.19
N GLY A 59 19.28 -0.33 -16.75
CA GLY A 59 18.58 0.65 -17.60
C GLY A 59 17.19 0.20 -18.08
N ASP A 60 16.56 -0.75 -17.41
CA ASP A 60 15.26 -1.33 -17.81
C ASP A 60 14.10 -0.61 -17.13
N LEU A 61 13.75 0.56 -17.66
CA LEU A 61 12.75 1.46 -17.09
C LEU A 61 11.33 0.85 -17.05
N VAL A 62 10.99 -0.04 -17.99
CA VAL A 62 9.69 -0.74 -17.99
C VAL A 62 9.59 -1.65 -16.77
N SER A 63 10.64 -2.42 -16.48
CA SER A 63 10.69 -3.22 -15.25
C SER A 63 10.73 -2.36 -14.00
N VAL A 64 11.43 -1.21 -14.01
CA VAL A 64 11.43 -0.29 -12.87
C VAL A 64 10.01 0.17 -12.57
N ASN A 65 9.30 0.68 -13.57
CA ASN A 65 7.92 1.14 -13.41
C ASN A 65 7.01 0.05 -12.83
N HIS A 66 7.05 -1.16 -13.40
CA HIS A 66 6.27 -2.29 -12.89
C HIS A 66 6.61 -2.66 -11.43
N ARG A 67 7.89 -2.63 -11.05
CA ARG A 67 8.31 -2.96 -9.68
C ARG A 67 8.02 -1.86 -8.67
N ILE A 68 8.10 -0.60 -9.09
CA ILE A 68 7.66 0.54 -8.27
C ILE A 68 6.15 0.44 -8.01
N SER A 69 5.33 0.16 -9.03
CA SER A 69 3.89 -0.02 -8.82
C SER A 69 3.59 -1.13 -7.82
N ALA A 70 4.27 -2.28 -7.92
CA ALA A 70 4.11 -3.38 -6.98
C ALA A 70 4.59 -3.03 -5.56
N PHE A 71 5.68 -2.25 -5.43
CA PHE A 71 6.13 -1.72 -4.15
C PHE A 71 5.08 -0.82 -3.51
N ILE A 72 4.51 0.11 -4.29
CA ILE A 72 3.48 1.04 -3.82
C ILE A 72 2.20 0.29 -3.41
N GLU A 73 1.77 -0.71 -4.18
CA GLU A 73 0.62 -1.55 -3.84
C GLU A 73 0.81 -2.26 -2.50
N SER A 74 1.94 -2.96 -2.31
CA SER A 74 2.25 -3.62 -1.03
C SER A 74 2.41 -2.63 0.13
N TYR A 75 2.92 -1.44 -0.12
CA TYR A 75 3.03 -0.39 0.88
C TYR A 75 1.64 0.08 1.35
N PHE A 76 0.73 0.37 0.43
CA PHE A 76 -0.63 0.80 0.77
C PHE A 76 -1.46 -0.30 1.44
N ASP A 77 -1.30 -1.56 1.04
CA ASP A 77 -1.89 -2.69 1.74
C ASP A 77 -1.53 -2.71 3.24
N ILE A 78 -0.26 -2.43 3.56
CA ILE A 78 0.20 -2.34 4.95
C ILE A 78 -0.41 -1.13 5.64
N ILE A 79 -0.40 0.05 5.01
CA ILE A 79 -1.01 1.27 5.57
C ILE A 79 -2.47 1.02 5.94
N PHE A 80 -3.24 0.41 5.05
CA PHE A 80 -4.64 0.13 5.30
C PHE A 80 -4.83 -0.96 6.37
N ALA A 81 -3.99 -1.99 6.38
CA ALA A 81 -4.05 -3.02 7.42
C ALA A 81 -3.71 -2.48 8.82
N VAL A 82 -2.64 -1.68 8.96
CA VAL A 82 -2.25 -1.04 10.24
C VAL A 82 -3.42 -0.23 10.81
N ASN A 83 -4.14 0.46 9.92
CA ASN A 83 -5.27 1.32 10.28
C ASN A 83 -6.63 0.61 10.30
N GLU A 84 -6.69 -0.70 10.06
CA GLU A 84 -7.93 -1.48 9.99
C GLU A 84 -8.93 -0.94 8.96
N LEU A 85 -8.41 -0.36 7.87
CA LEU A 85 -9.17 0.20 6.77
C LEU A 85 -9.31 -0.81 5.64
N THR A 86 -10.47 -0.80 4.99
CA THR A 86 -10.64 -1.51 3.71
C THR A 86 -9.96 -0.73 2.59
N HIS A 87 -9.23 -1.40 1.72
CA HIS A 87 -8.59 -0.76 0.57
C HIS A 87 -9.65 -0.04 -0.31
N PRO A 88 -9.44 1.25 -0.68
CA PRO A 88 -10.40 2.03 -1.48
C PRO A 88 -10.38 1.71 -2.99
N GLY A 89 -9.71 0.62 -3.39
CA GLY A 89 -9.21 0.43 -4.76
C GLY A 89 -8.02 1.35 -5.09
N GLU A 90 -7.59 1.37 -6.36
CA GLU A 90 -6.34 2.03 -6.79
C GLU A 90 -6.42 3.57 -6.86
N LYS A 91 -7.61 4.15 -6.77
CA LYS A 91 -7.81 5.59 -6.98
C LYS A 91 -7.65 6.36 -5.67
N ARG A 92 -6.87 7.45 -5.71
CA ARG A 92 -6.73 8.43 -4.61
C ARG A 92 -6.31 7.83 -3.27
N MET A 93 -5.42 6.84 -3.30
CA MET A 93 -4.98 6.15 -2.07
C MET A 93 -4.29 7.09 -1.07
N ILE A 94 -3.51 8.08 -1.55
CA ILE A 94 -2.87 9.10 -0.70
C ILE A 94 -3.93 9.91 0.06
N ASP A 95 -4.91 10.48 -0.66
CA ASP A 95 -5.99 11.26 -0.05
C ASP A 95 -6.81 10.42 0.94
N TYR A 96 -7.18 9.20 0.54
CA TYR A 96 -7.95 8.28 1.39
C TYR A 96 -7.19 7.93 2.67
N ALA A 97 -5.88 7.65 2.57
CA ALA A 97 -5.04 7.38 3.73
C ALA A 97 -4.98 8.61 4.65
N LYS A 98 -4.77 9.81 4.11
CA LYS A 98 -4.75 11.06 4.91
C LYS A 98 -6.08 11.35 5.61
N GLU A 99 -7.21 11.04 4.98
CA GLU A 99 -8.53 11.31 5.53
C GLU A 99 -8.94 10.30 6.61
N HIS A 100 -8.55 9.03 6.46
CA HIS A 100 -9.11 7.93 7.28
C HIS A 100 -8.10 7.21 8.17
N ALA A 101 -6.80 7.27 7.89
CA ALA A 101 -5.78 6.61 8.70
C ALA A 101 -5.53 7.37 10.00
N LYS A 102 -5.39 6.62 11.10
CA LYS A 102 -4.98 7.12 12.41
C LYS A 102 -3.46 7.19 12.55
N PHE A 103 -2.76 6.27 11.89
CA PHE A 103 -1.31 6.12 11.90
C PHE A 103 -0.79 6.20 10.47
N LEU A 104 0.07 7.16 10.20
CA LEU A 104 0.77 7.29 8.93
C LEU A 104 2.27 7.35 9.21
N PRO A 105 3.11 6.80 8.32
CA PRO A 105 4.55 6.98 8.39
C PRO A 105 4.92 8.47 8.40
N LYS A 106 6.04 8.78 9.04
CA LYS A 106 6.58 10.13 9.00
C LYS A 106 6.77 10.58 7.55
N ASP A 107 6.40 11.84 7.27
CA ASP A 107 6.53 12.47 5.95
C ASP A 107 5.87 11.66 4.81
N PHE A 108 4.77 10.96 5.12
CA PHE A 108 4.08 9.99 4.25
C PHE A 108 3.88 10.46 2.79
N GLU A 109 3.23 11.60 2.59
CA GLU A 109 2.92 12.11 1.25
C GLU A 109 4.16 12.65 0.53
N GLU A 110 5.06 13.31 1.27
CA GLU A 110 6.31 13.85 0.73
C GLU A 110 7.20 12.73 0.22
N ASN A 111 7.46 11.70 1.03
CA ASN A 111 8.23 10.53 0.63
C ASN A 111 7.64 9.83 -0.60
N MET A 112 6.31 9.77 -0.73
CA MET A 112 5.66 9.18 -1.90
C MET A 112 5.83 10.02 -3.16
N ASN A 113 5.67 11.33 -3.05
CA ASN A 113 5.89 12.25 -4.15
C ASN A 113 7.37 12.24 -4.60
N GLU A 114 8.30 12.22 -3.65
CA GLU A 114 9.74 12.12 -3.91
C GLU A 114 10.07 10.81 -4.64
N LEU A 115 9.60 9.66 -4.14
CA LEU A 115 9.80 8.37 -4.82
C LEU A 115 9.31 8.43 -6.27
N LEU A 116 8.06 8.88 -6.49
CA LEU A 116 7.45 8.94 -7.81
C LEU A 116 8.20 9.88 -8.77
N SER A 117 8.67 11.02 -8.27
CA SER A 117 9.47 11.96 -9.06
C SER A 117 10.86 11.41 -9.39
N SER A 118 11.42 10.55 -8.53
CA SER A 118 12.79 10.05 -8.66
C SER A 118 12.95 8.89 -9.66
N ILE A 119 11.87 8.22 -10.06
CA ILE A 119 11.89 6.99 -10.90
C ILE A 119 12.69 7.16 -12.21
N GLY A 120 12.62 8.35 -12.82
CA GLY A 120 13.32 8.67 -14.07
C GLY A 120 14.66 9.38 -13.91
N SER A 121 15.16 9.49 -12.67
CA SER A 121 16.32 10.33 -12.31
C SER A 121 17.54 9.49 -11.92
N ASN A 122 18.15 9.77 -10.77
CA ASN A 122 19.34 9.10 -10.26
C ASN A 122 18.96 7.85 -9.43
N ILE A 123 19.68 6.75 -9.64
CA ILE A 123 19.54 5.49 -8.90
C ILE A 123 19.70 5.73 -7.38
N ASN A 124 20.63 6.59 -6.99
CA ASN A 124 20.89 6.90 -5.58
C ASN A 124 19.68 7.54 -4.90
N ASP A 125 18.94 8.39 -5.61
CA ASP A 125 17.77 9.07 -5.07
C ASP A 125 16.63 8.06 -4.86
N VAL A 126 16.39 7.18 -5.84
CA VAL A 126 15.40 6.10 -5.69
C VAL A 126 15.78 5.18 -4.53
N GLU A 127 17.05 4.79 -4.40
CA GLU A 127 17.52 3.94 -3.32
C GLU A 127 17.29 4.58 -1.93
N ASN A 128 17.64 5.86 -1.79
CA ASN A 128 17.44 6.60 -0.55
C ASN A 128 15.96 6.75 -0.21
N ASN A 129 15.12 7.08 -1.20
CA ASN A 129 13.67 7.20 -1.02
C ASN A 129 13.04 5.88 -0.55
N LEU A 130 13.40 4.76 -1.19
CA LEU A 130 12.92 3.44 -0.77
C LEU A 130 13.31 3.12 0.67
N LYS A 131 14.58 3.37 1.05
CA LYS A 131 15.06 3.15 2.43
C LYS A 131 14.32 4.01 3.44
N THR A 132 14.11 5.30 3.14
CA THR A 132 13.38 6.22 4.01
C THR A 132 11.94 5.78 4.19
N ILE A 133 11.25 5.41 3.11
CA ILE A 133 9.86 4.91 3.15
C ILE A 133 9.76 3.65 4.00
N ILE A 134 10.65 2.66 3.77
CA ILE A 134 10.65 1.39 4.52
C ILE A 134 10.89 1.67 6.00
N LYS A 135 11.89 2.49 6.34
CA LYS A 135 12.21 2.84 7.72
C LYS A 135 11.03 3.53 8.42
N ASN A 136 10.43 4.53 7.78
CA ASN A 136 9.29 5.25 8.36
C ASN A 136 8.05 4.36 8.49
N LEU A 137 7.94 3.31 7.66
CA LEU A 137 6.89 2.31 7.76
C LEU A 137 7.10 1.37 8.96
N GLU A 138 8.34 0.97 9.25
CA GLU A 138 8.67 0.12 10.40
C GLU A 138 8.24 0.76 11.74
N ASP A 139 8.26 2.09 11.83
CA ASP A 139 7.86 2.83 13.04
C ASP A 139 6.36 2.70 13.38
N ILE A 140 5.52 2.23 12.44
CA ILE A 140 4.06 2.14 12.62
C ILE A 140 3.49 0.72 12.50
N ILE A 141 4.35 -0.27 12.24
CA ILE A 141 3.96 -1.69 12.14
C ILE A 141 3.99 -2.38 13.51
#